data_AF-A0A150AJC3-F1
#
_entry.id   AF-A0A150AJC3-F1
#
_cell.length_a   1.000
_cell.length_b   1.000
_cell.length_c   1.000
_cell.angle_alpha   90.00
_cell.angle_beta   90.00
_cell.angle_gamma   90.00
#
_symmetry.space_group_name_H-M   'P 1'
#
loop_
_entity.id
_entity.type
_entity.pdbx_description
1 polymer ?
#
loop_
_entity_poly.entity_id
_entity_poly.type
_entity_poly.pdbx_seq_one_letter_code
_entity_poly.pdbx_strand_id
1 'polypeptide(L)'
;MTKYLLLLLIAGLTACVSSFPRSLKKTDLDQPKKVQVIQSHHDISSEKGKFSIEYFDDYSYNIYKYNEQNVIADADFIDDKGEVYWNYESTFNSSGNVTTVSIFVRGKLNTLMRSKIVDGLVVEEIYYDDEDQIKYSNLKEYNSDKVISKRTDLDAEGKVVQVTECDYKDGKLILMTKKLPSDKVKETIKIEHNSFGDAIKEVEFNPEKEDTRVVYYEYEYDQNENWIRQYRYNKDRILVGVNVRHITYSDENKKMTESDILGEWFILGKENDGFTFNENHTFYLADKSEKLGSWSFDAKKSVLTLIEMDGNEREMEFNCELKGGLLRFSKDDEEKVLKLERRSAFIEDKYTIKVAEKAFLGKWKVVKGEEKTIEFLPDHELIITSANDEPQKAYWDFDFEKALFHMKKGSEELNEYPYFFEKGQLKFYNHYLEEVLTLEPIKATL
;
A
#
# COMPACT_ATOMS: atom_id res chain seq x y z
N MET A 1 18.99 0.56 -22.40
CA MET A 1 18.29 1.08 -21.20
C MET A 1 16.94 0.41 -20.92
N THR A 2 16.30 -0.25 -21.89
CA THR A 2 14.97 -0.89 -21.75
C THR A 2 14.96 -2.26 -21.03
N LYS A 3 16.08 -2.99 -20.97
CA LYS A 3 16.15 -4.32 -20.31
C LYS A 3 16.12 -4.27 -18.78
N TYR A 4 16.58 -3.18 -18.16
CA TYR A 4 16.61 -3.03 -16.69
C TYR A 4 15.28 -2.51 -16.13
N LEU A 5 14.52 -1.74 -16.92
CA LEU A 5 13.19 -1.27 -16.56
C LEU A 5 12.19 -2.44 -16.44
N LEU A 6 12.28 -3.42 -17.36
CA LEU A 6 11.44 -4.62 -17.35
C LEU A 6 11.74 -5.55 -16.15
N LEU A 7 13.01 -5.65 -15.76
CA LEU A 7 13.44 -6.45 -14.59
C LEU A 7 13.07 -5.79 -13.24
N LEU A 8 13.03 -4.45 -13.18
CA LEU A 8 12.55 -3.70 -12.01
C LEU A 8 11.01 -3.78 -11.87
N LEU A 9 10.28 -3.76 -12.98
CA LEU A 9 8.81 -3.93 -12.98
C LEU A 9 8.38 -5.37 -12.62
N ILE A 10 9.11 -6.40 -13.07
CA ILE A 10 8.85 -7.80 -12.72
C ILE A 10 9.19 -8.08 -11.23
N ALA A 11 10.19 -7.40 -10.66
CA ALA A 11 10.51 -7.50 -9.22
C ALA A 11 9.49 -6.76 -8.33
N GLY A 12 8.92 -5.64 -8.79
CA GLY A 12 7.86 -4.91 -8.08
C GLY A 12 6.50 -5.63 -8.09
N LEU A 13 6.23 -6.43 -9.12
CA LEU A 13 4.95 -7.14 -9.27
C LEU A 13 4.88 -8.48 -8.50
N THR A 14 6.02 -9.03 -8.07
CA THR A 14 6.03 -10.18 -7.15
C THR A 14 5.70 -9.82 -5.70
N ALA A 15 5.63 -8.52 -5.36
CA ALA A 15 5.24 -8.03 -4.03
C ALA A 15 3.77 -7.58 -3.94
N CYS A 16 3.05 -7.44 -5.06
CA CYS A 16 1.66 -6.95 -5.07
C CYS A 16 0.61 -7.94 -5.60
N VAL A 17 1.01 -9.19 -5.88
CA VAL A 17 0.06 -10.27 -6.14
C VAL A 17 0.38 -11.44 -5.21
N SER A 18 -0.01 -11.33 -3.95
CA SER A 18 -0.17 -12.50 -3.08
C SER A 18 -1.44 -13.28 -3.46
N SER A 19 -1.62 -13.61 -4.75
CA SER A 19 -2.43 -14.77 -5.13
C SER A 19 -1.57 -16.03 -4.97
N PHE A 20 -1.05 -16.25 -3.76
CA PHE A 20 -0.73 -17.62 -3.39
C PHE A 20 -2.05 -18.39 -3.52
N PRO A 21 -2.10 -19.53 -4.23
CA PRO A 21 -3.26 -20.39 -4.17
C PRO A 21 -3.34 -20.90 -2.72
N ARG A 22 -4.05 -20.17 -1.85
CA ARG A 22 -4.65 -20.78 -0.68
C ARG A 22 -5.66 -21.75 -1.26
N SER A 23 -5.48 -23.05 -1.01
CA SER A 23 -6.65 -23.93 -1.04
C SER A 23 -7.67 -23.27 -0.12
N LEU A 24 -8.78 -22.77 -0.69
CA LEU A 24 -9.82 -22.06 0.05
C LEU A 24 -10.13 -22.87 1.32
N LYS A 25 -9.78 -22.34 2.49
CA LYS A 25 -10.24 -22.94 3.73
C LYS A 25 -11.71 -22.57 3.85
N LYS A 26 -12.51 -23.47 4.43
CA LYS A 26 -13.97 -23.30 4.57
C LYS A 26 -14.36 -21.98 5.28
N THR A 27 -13.44 -21.35 6.01
CA THR A 27 -13.57 -20.04 6.67
C THR A 27 -13.43 -18.83 5.74
N ASP A 28 -12.83 -18.96 4.55
CA ASP A 28 -12.72 -17.87 3.55
C ASP A 28 -14.08 -17.57 2.87
N LEU A 29 -15.10 -18.40 3.11
CA LEU A 29 -16.46 -18.28 2.55
C LEU A 29 -17.39 -17.36 3.34
N ASP A 30 -17.01 -16.98 4.57
CA ASP A 30 -17.85 -16.16 5.47
C ASP A 30 -17.52 -14.66 5.39
N GLN A 31 -16.49 -14.25 4.64
CA GLN A 31 -16.19 -12.84 4.41
C GLN A 31 -17.07 -12.26 3.29
N PRO A 32 -17.52 -10.99 3.41
CA PRO A 32 -18.23 -10.31 2.34
C PRO A 32 -17.43 -10.35 1.04
N LYS A 33 -18.09 -10.85 -0.02
CA LYS A 33 -17.45 -11.07 -1.30
C LYS A 33 -17.11 -9.72 -1.95
N LYS A 34 -15.82 -9.51 -2.21
CA LYS A 34 -15.33 -8.34 -2.95
C LYS A 34 -15.75 -8.46 -4.40
N VAL A 35 -16.09 -7.33 -5.01
CA VAL A 35 -16.38 -7.21 -6.44
C VAL A 35 -15.24 -6.48 -7.12
N GLN A 36 -14.80 -5.38 -6.52
CA GLN A 36 -13.76 -4.53 -7.08
C GLN A 36 -12.92 -3.90 -5.96
N VAL A 37 -11.61 -3.77 -6.20
CA VAL A 37 -10.72 -2.93 -5.39
C VAL A 37 -10.04 -1.95 -6.32
N ILE A 38 -10.16 -0.65 -6.05
CA ILE A 38 -9.32 0.37 -6.67
C ILE A 38 -8.25 0.76 -5.66
N GLN A 39 -6.98 0.68 -6.05
CA GLN A 39 -5.84 0.96 -5.18
C GLN A 39 -4.95 2.06 -5.77
N SER A 40 -4.78 3.14 -5.02
CA SER A 40 -3.85 4.24 -5.32
C SER A 40 -2.64 4.21 -4.38
N HIS A 41 -1.56 4.86 -4.80
CA HIS A 41 -0.36 5.08 -4.01
C HIS A 41 -0.13 6.58 -3.84
N HIS A 42 0.23 6.99 -2.63
CA HIS A 42 0.53 8.39 -2.32
C HIS A 42 1.82 8.51 -1.55
N ASP A 43 2.58 9.54 -1.89
CA ASP A 43 3.77 9.96 -1.17
C ASP A 43 3.40 10.69 0.13
N ILE A 44 4.39 10.84 1.01
CA ILE A 44 4.21 11.41 2.34
C ILE A 44 5.19 12.55 2.53
N SER A 45 4.69 13.72 2.91
CA SER A 45 5.50 14.80 3.47
C SER A 45 5.65 14.60 4.97
N SER A 46 6.84 14.92 5.46
CA SER A 46 7.10 15.11 6.88
C SER A 46 7.55 16.55 7.11
N GLU A 47 6.70 17.39 7.68
CA GLU A 47 7.08 18.71 8.16
C GLU A 47 6.93 18.74 9.69
N LYS A 48 8.04 19.00 10.40
CA LYS A 48 8.06 19.18 11.86
C LYS A 48 7.43 18.03 12.65
N GLY A 49 7.71 16.80 12.23
CA GLY A 49 7.18 15.58 12.88
C GLY A 49 5.71 15.29 12.59
N LYS A 50 5.04 16.12 11.79
CA LYS A 50 3.69 15.86 11.28
C LYS A 50 3.79 15.24 9.90
N PHE A 51 3.04 14.17 9.68
CA PHE A 51 2.98 13.47 8.42
C PHE A 51 1.69 13.82 7.69
N SER A 52 1.80 14.22 6.43
CA SER A 52 0.68 14.52 5.55
C SER A 52 0.77 13.70 4.28
N ILE A 53 -0.40 13.32 3.76
CA ILE A 53 -0.49 12.64 2.46
C ILE A 53 -0.33 13.69 1.38
N GLU A 54 0.64 13.48 0.49
CA GLU A 54 0.81 14.32 -0.69
C GLU A 54 -0.03 13.79 -1.83
N TYR A 55 -0.87 14.67 -2.37
CA TYR A 55 -1.63 14.41 -3.58
C TYR A 55 -0.94 15.16 -4.71
N PHE A 56 -0.88 14.53 -5.88
CA PHE A 56 -0.34 15.11 -7.10
C PHE A 56 -1.28 14.76 -8.25
N ASP A 57 -1.13 15.46 -9.38
CA ASP A 57 -1.72 15.06 -10.65
C ASP A 57 -1.06 13.76 -11.13
N ASP A 58 -1.59 12.64 -10.68
CA ASP A 58 -1.19 11.28 -11.03
C ASP A 58 -2.42 10.38 -11.14
N TYR A 59 -2.78 10.02 -12.37
CA TYR A 59 -3.90 9.12 -12.64
C TYR A 59 -3.56 7.64 -12.44
N SER A 60 -2.37 7.31 -11.95
CA SER A 60 -1.93 5.94 -11.73
C SER A 60 -2.70 5.28 -10.58
N TYR A 61 -3.37 4.18 -10.89
CA TYR A 61 -3.99 3.31 -9.89
C TYR A 61 -4.18 1.91 -10.46
N ASN A 62 -4.43 0.96 -9.57
CA ASN A 62 -4.71 -0.42 -9.94
C ASN A 62 -6.18 -0.74 -9.68
N ILE A 63 -6.83 -1.44 -10.60
CA ILE A 63 -8.17 -1.97 -10.44
C ILE A 63 -8.05 -3.48 -10.37
N TYR A 64 -8.62 -4.10 -9.33
CA TYR A 64 -8.72 -5.56 -9.21
C TYR A 64 -10.19 -5.95 -9.21
N LYS A 65 -10.60 -6.83 -10.12
CA LYS A 65 -11.96 -7.36 -10.22
C LYS A 65 -11.98 -8.81 -9.74
N TYR A 66 -12.93 -9.11 -8.87
CA TYR A 66 -13.03 -10.41 -8.20
C TYR A 66 -14.19 -11.21 -8.77
N ASN A 67 -13.99 -12.52 -8.92
CA ASN A 67 -15.03 -13.43 -9.40
C ASN A 67 -15.95 -13.92 -8.26
N GLU A 68 -16.80 -14.90 -8.57
CA GLU A 68 -17.74 -15.42 -7.60
C GLU A 68 -17.14 -16.16 -6.40
N GLN A 69 -15.90 -16.61 -6.55
CA GLN A 69 -15.12 -17.33 -5.54
C GLN A 69 -14.21 -16.38 -4.75
N ASN A 70 -14.38 -15.05 -4.89
CA ASN A 70 -13.59 -14.02 -4.22
C ASN A 70 -12.08 -14.09 -4.57
N VAL A 71 -11.75 -14.52 -5.79
CA VAL A 71 -10.39 -14.46 -6.35
C VAL A 71 -10.31 -13.44 -7.48
N ILE A 72 -9.14 -12.82 -7.64
CA ILE A 72 -8.92 -11.79 -8.68
C ILE A 72 -8.99 -12.47 -10.05
N ALA A 73 -10.00 -12.13 -10.82
CA ALA A 73 -10.16 -12.63 -12.19
C ALA A 73 -9.61 -11.67 -13.23
N ASP A 74 -9.54 -10.39 -12.92
CA ASP A 74 -9.02 -9.38 -13.82
C ASP A 74 -8.34 -8.27 -13.02
N ALA A 75 -7.26 -7.70 -13.57
CA ALA A 75 -6.69 -6.49 -13.02
C ALA A 75 -6.15 -5.54 -14.09
N ASP A 76 -6.51 -4.27 -13.94
CA ASP A 76 -6.07 -3.16 -14.79
C ASP A 76 -5.04 -2.30 -14.04
N PHE A 77 -3.95 -1.96 -14.70
CA PHE A 77 -2.93 -1.07 -14.19
C PHE A 77 -2.94 0.18 -15.06
N ILE A 78 -3.35 1.28 -14.44
CA ILE A 78 -3.53 2.57 -15.06
C ILE A 78 -2.23 3.37 -14.91
N ASP A 79 -1.80 4.05 -15.97
CA ASP A 79 -0.62 4.91 -15.93
C ASP A 79 -0.95 6.35 -15.49
N ASP A 80 0.08 7.19 -15.47
CA ASP A 80 0.01 8.61 -15.09
C ASP A 80 -0.91 9.44 -15.99
N LYS A 81 -1.36 8.89 -17.12
CA LYS A 81 -2.28 9.53 -18.07
C LYS A 81 -3.70 9.00 -17.99
N GLY A 82 -3.98 8.02 -17.12
CA GLY A 82 -5.29 7.41 -17.00
C GLY A 82 -5.55 6.30 -18.01
N GLU A 83 -4.53 5.79 -18.71
CA GLU A 83 -4.66 4.75 -19.72
C GLU A 83 -4.24 3.38 -19.15
N VAL A 84 -4.94 2.31 -19.57
CA VAL A 84 -4.57 0.94 -19.20
C VAL A 84 -3.27 0.57 -19.93
N TYR A 85 -2.14 0.57 -19.21
CA TYR A 85 -0.85 0.19 -19.79
C TYR A 85 -0.57 -1.31 -19.66
N TRP A 86 -1.13 -1.95 -18.62
CA TRP A 86 -0.98 -3.38 -18.36
C TRP A 86 -2.29 -3.94 -17.80
N ASN A 87 -2.69 -5.11 -18.28
CA ASN A 87 -3.87 -5.82 -17.79
C ASN A 87 -3.56 -7.31 -17.71
N TYR A 88 -4.20 -8.03 -16.78
CA TYR A 88 -4.28 -9.47 -16.88
C TYR A 88 -5.69 -10.00 -16.60
N GLU A 89 -6.05 -11.07 -17.32
CA GLU A 89 -7.31 -11.78 -17.22
C GLU A 89 -7.05 -13.25 -16.88
N SER A 90 -7.77 -13.79 -15.89
CA SER A 90 -7.58 -15.15 -15.38
C SER A 90 -8.83 -16.00 -15.57
N THR A 91 -8.66 -17.26 -15.96
CA THR A 91 -9.72 -18.27 -15.97
C THR A 91 -9.48 -19.31 -14.88
N PHE A 92 -10.55 -19.95 -14.41
CA PHE A 92 -10.50 -20.89 -13.29
C PHE A 92 -11.27 -22.17 -13.60
N ASN A 93 -10.82 -23.27 -13.02
CA ASN A 93 -11.61 -24.50 -12.98
C ASN A 93 -12.69 -24.44 -11.86
N SER A 94 -13.54 -25.47 -11.79
CA SER A 94 -14.62 -25.55 -10.78
C SER A 94 -14.12 -25.57 -9.34
N SER A 95 -12.85 -25.94 -9.11
CA SER A 95 -12.21 -25.94 -7.79
C SER A 95 -11.56 -24.60 -7.44
N GLY A 96 -11.64 -23.59 -8.30
CA GLY A 96 -11.04 -22.27 -8.10
C GLY A 96 -9.55 -22.19 -8.42
N ASN A 97 -8.98 -23.23 -9.05
CA ASN A 97 -7.59 -23.16 -9.52
C ASN A 97 -7.52 -22.38 -10.82
N VAL A 98 -6.54 -21.47 -10.91
CA VAL A 98 -6.23 -20.76 -12.16
C VAL A 98 -5.86 -21.78 -13.24
N THR A 99 -6.49 -21.66 -14.40
CA THR A 99 -6.22 -22.49 -15.59
C THR A 99 -5.44 -21.73 -16.64
N THR A 100 -5.75 -20.44 -16.84
CA THR A 100 -5.00 -19.55 -17.73
C THR A 100 -4.90 -18.16 -17.16
N VAL A 101 -3.84 -17.45 -17.55
CA VAL A 101 -3.72 -15.99 -17.36
C VAL A 101 -3.28 -15.37 -18.68
N SER A 102 -4.08 -14.46 -19.23
CA SER A 102 -3.71 -13.64 -20.38
C SER A 102 -3.19 -12.31 -19.88
N ILE A 103 -2.01 -11.89 -20.32
CA ILE A 103 -1.36 -10.64 -19.92
C ILE A 103 -1.28 -9.73 -21.15
N PHE A 104 -1.86 -8.54 -21.04
CA PHE A 104 -1.90 -7.53 -22.08
C PHE A 104 -1.00 -6.34 -21.73
N VAL A 105 -0.29 -5.82 -22.72
CA VAL A 105 0.48 -4.56 -22.62
C VAL A 105 -0.11 -3.60 -23.65
N ARG A 106 -0.67 -2.47 -23.21
CA ARG A 106 -1.35 -1.48 -24.07
C ARG A 106 -2.37 -2.12 -25.02
N GLY A 107 -3.23 -2.98 -24.46
CA GLY A 107 -4.29 -3.68 -25.18
C GLY A 107 -3.83 -4.83 -26.09
N LYS A 108 -2.53 -5.16 -26.15
CA LYS A 108 -2.01 -6.27 -26.96
C LYS A 108 -1.60 -7.43 -26.08
N LEU A 109 -2.03 -8.65 -26.43
CA LEU A 109 -1.58 -9.85 -25.74
C LEU A 109 -0.04 -9.90 -25.79
N ASN A 110 0.59 -10.03 -24.64
CA ASN A 110 2.04 -10.11 -24.50
C ASN A 110 2.49 -11.46 -23.94
N THR A 111 1.68 -12.07 -23.09
CA THR A 111 2.00 -13.36 -22.48
C THR A 111 0.72 -14.13 -22.18
N LEU A 112 0.72 -15.42 -22.49
CA LEU A 112 -0.32 -16.35 -22.08
C LEU A 112 0.28 -17.38 -21.12
N MET A 113 -0.27 -17.52 -19.92
CA MET A 113 0.07 -18.59 -18.99
C MET A 113 -0.96 -19.71 -19.07
N ARG A 114 -0.53 -20.97 -19.08
CA ARG A 114 -1.39 -22.14 -18.91
C ARG A 114 -0.92 -22.98 -17.73
N SER A 115 -1.85 -23.43 -16.91
CA SER A 115 -1.59 -24.26 -15.73
C SER A 115 -1.85 -25.73 -16.01
N LYS A 116 -0.98 -26.60 -15.50
CA LYS A 116 -1.22 -28.04 -15.38
C LYS A 116 -1.63 -28.36 -13.95
N ILE A 117 -2.76 -29.03 -13.82
CA ILE A 117 -3.38 -29.34 -12.53
C ILE A 117 -3.40 -30.85 -12.32
N VAL A 118 -2.85 -31.32 -11.20
CA VAL A 118 -2.83 -32.74 -10.80
C VAL A 118 -3.34 -32.81 -9.37
N ASP A 119 -4.32 -33.70 -9.11
CA ASP A 119 -4.94 -33.88 -7.80
C ASP A 119 -5.44 -32.58 -7.14
N GLY A 120 -5.93 -31.65 -7.97
CA GLY A 120 -6.44 -30.35 -7.52
C GLY A 120 -5.35 -29.34 -7.16
N LEU A 121 -4.08 -29.59 -7.48
CA LEU A 121 -2.96 -28.68 -7.27
C LEU A 121 -2.36 -28.23 -8.60
N VAL A 122 -1.99 -26.95 -8.73
CA VAL A 122 -1.28 -26.42 -9.90
C VAL A 122 0.19 -26.82 -9.79
N VAL A 123 0.59 -27.88 -10.50
CA VAL A 123 1.97 -28.42 -10.40
C VAL A 123 2.95 -27.76 -11.38
N GLU A 124 2.44 -27.12 -12.42
CA GLU A 124 3.25 -26.48 -13.46
C GLU A 124 2.48 -25.32 -14.11
N GLU A 125 3.19 -24.24 -14.43
CA GLU A 125 2.71 -23.08 -15.18
C GLU A 125 3.66 -22.81 -16.34
N ILE A 126 3.14 -22.77 -17.57
CA ILE A 126 3.91 -22.52 -18.79
C ILE A 126 3.50 -21.18 -19.35
N TYR A 127 4.48 -20.31 -19.63
CA TYR A 127 4.27 -18.96 -20.13
C TYR A 127 4.69 -18.89 -21.60
N TYR A 128 3.75 -18.48 -22.46
CA TYR A 128 3.92 -18.33 -23.90
C TYR A 128 4.00 -16.86 -24.26
N ASP A 129 4.73 -16.51 -25.32
CA ASP A 129 4.69 -15.17 -25.93
C ASP A 129 3.47 -14.99 -26.86
N ASP A 130 3.45 -13.88 -27.59
CA ASP A 130 2.42 -13.54 -28.57
C ASP A 130 2.51 -14.38 -29.86
N GLU A 131 3.56 -15.19 -30.03
CA GLU A 131 3.74 -16.15 -31.12
C GLU A 131 3.51 -17.61 -30.67
N ASP A 132 2.92 -17.80 -29.48
CA ASP A 132 2.67 -19.11 -28.84
C ASP A 132 3.95 -19.94 -28.60
N GLN A 133 5.12 -19.28 -28.49
CA GLN A 133 6.38 -19.91 -28.11
C GLN A 133 6.59 -19.85 -26.60
N ILE A 134 7.15 -20.91 -26.02
CA ILE A 134 7.44 -20.96 -24.58
C ILE A 134 8.54 -19.93 -24.26
N LYS A 135 8.24 -19.01 -23.34
CA LYS A 135 9.21 -18.07 -22.77
C LYS A 135 9.94 -18.67 -21.57
N TYR A 136 9.18 -19.29 -20.68
CA TYR A 136 9.66 -19.92 -19.45
C TYR A 136 8.53 -20.77 -18.84
N SER A 137 8.87 -21.63 -17.88
CA SER A 137 7.89 -22.38 -17.09
C SER A 137 8.28 -22.47 -15.62
N ASN A 138 7.30 -22.69 -14.76
CA ASN A 138 7.50 -22.81 -13.32
C ASN A 138 6.94 -24.15 -12.84
N LEU A 139 7.76 -24.96 -12.18
CA LEU A 139 7.32 -26.19 -11.50
C LEU A 139 7.09 -25.92 -10.01
N LYS A 140 6.02 -26.49 -9.45
CA LYS A 140 5.62 -26.31 -8.04
C LYS A 140 5.60 -27.65 -7.31
N GLU A 141 6.28 -27.68 -6.17
CA GLU A 141 6.24 -28.79 -5.22
C GLU A 141 5.52 -28.32 -3.94
N TYR A 142 4.80 -29.24 -3.30
CA TYR A 142 3.94 -28.96 -2.17
C TYR A 142 4.34 -29.79 -0.95
N ASN A 143 4.19 -29.21 0.24
CA ASN A 143 4.36 -29.95 1.49
C ASN A 143 3.10 -30.75 1.86
N SER A 144 3.12 -31.42 3.02
CA SER A 144 1.99 -32.19 3.55
C SER A 144 0.72 -31.37 3.75
N ASP A 145 0.85 -30.07 3.99
CA ASP A 145 -0.26 -29.14 4.20
C ASP A 145 -0.80 -28.57 2.87
N LYS A 146 -0.30 -29.07 1.73
CA LYS A 146 -0.66 -28.63 0.37
C LYS A 146 -0.37 -27.15 0.12
N VAL A 147 0.64 -26.57 0.81
CA VAL A 147 1.20 -25.25 0.45
C VAL A 147 2.50 -25.44 -0.34
N ILE A 148 2.80 -24.49 -1.22
CA ILE A 148 3.98 -24.56 -2.11
C ILE A 148 5.24 -24.52 -1.24
N SER A 149 6.00 -25.62 -1.18
CA SER A 149 7.28 -25.66 -0.47
C SER A 149 8.45 -25.26 -1.35
N LYS A 150 8.33 -25.44 -2.67
CA LYS A 150 9.38 -25.13 -3.62
C LYS A 150 8.83 -24.78 -4.99
N ARG A 151 9.44 -23.79 -5.63
CA ARG A 151 9.21 -23.39 -7.02
C ARG A 151 10.50 -23.48 -7.81
N THR A 152 10.48 -24.11 -8.97
CA THR A 152 11.63 -24.20 -9.89
C THR A 152 11.30 -23.46 -11.18
N ASP A 153 12.03 -22.38 -11.46
CA ASP A 153 11.87 -21.57 -12.67
C ASP A 153 12.79 -22.14 -13.76
N LEU A 154 12.21 -22.42 -14.94
CA LEU A 154 12.86 -22.99 -16.10
C LEU A 154 12.86 -22.00 -17.27
N ASP A 155 13.94 -21.92 -18.04
CA ASP A 155 13.97 -21.16 -19.30
C ASP A 155 13.15 -21.84 -20.41
N ALA A 156 13.12 -21.22 -21.61
CA ALA A 156 12.42 -21.74 -22.78
C ALA A 156 12.90 -23.14 -23.21
N GLU A 157 14.16 -23.47 -22.95
CA GLU A 157 14.76 -24.78 -23.22
C GLU A 157 14.56 -25.80 -22.08
N GLY A 158 13.89 -25.41 -20.99
CA GLY A 158 13.63 -26.27 -19.83
C GLY A 158 14.80 -26.40 -18.86
N LYS A 159 15.82 -25.54 -18.95
CA LYS A 159 16.93 -25.51 -17.98
C LYS A 159 16.55 -24.71 -16.77
N VAL A 160 16.98 -25.18 -15.60
CA VAL A 160 16.76 -24.47 -14.33
C VAL A 160 17.49 -23.13 -14.34
N VAL A 161 16.77 -22.06 -14.04
CA VAL A 161 17.29 -20.69 -13.89
C VAL A 161 17.34 -20.29 -12.42
N GLN A 162 16.35 -20.71 -11.64
CA GLN A 162 16.23 -20.36 -10.22
C GLN A 162 15.39 -21.40 -9.48
N VAL A 163 15.73 -21.64 -8.22
CA VAL A 163 14.92 -22.41 -7.29
C VAL A 163 14.52 -21.49 -6.14
N THR A 164 13.24 -21.46 -5.77
CA THR A 164 12.73 -20.75 -4.61
C THR A 164 12.20 -21.76 -3.61
N GLU A 165 12.75 -21.78 -2.41
CA GLU A 165 12.26 -22.59 -1.27
C GLU A 165 11.44 -21.70 -0.33
N CYS A 166 10.35 -22.23 0.22
CA CYS A 166 9.39 -21.50 1.03
C CYS A 166 9.12 -22.22 2.35
N ASP A 167 9.35 -21.52 3.47
CA ASP A 167 9.03 -22.01 4.81
C ASP A 167 7.80 -21.31 5.37
N TYR A 168 6.96 -22.07 6.07
CA TYR A 168 5.70 -21.59 6.62
C TYR A 168 5.62 -21.83 8.13
N LYS A 169 4.93 -20.93 8.82
CA LYS A 169 4.50 -21.10 10.20
C LYS A 169 3.02 -20.75 10.29
N ASP A 170 2.22 -21.64 10.86
CA ASP A 170 0.77 -21.48 11.00
C ASP A 170 0.06 -21.15 9.67
N GLY A 171 0.56 -21.71 8.56
CA GLY A 171 0.05 -21.48 7.20
C GLY A 171 0.41 -20.12 6.60
N LYS A 172 1.26 -19.33 7.25
CA LYS A 172 1.79 -18.04 6.76
C LYS A 172 3.25 -18.22 6.34
N LEU A 173 3.63 -17.67 5.19
CA LEU A 173 5.01 -17.70 4.70
C LEU A 173 5.91 -16.92 5.66
N ILE A 174 7.05 -17.45 6.07
CA ILE A 174 7.97 -16.73 6.98
C ILE A 174 9.37 -16.54 6.40
N LEU A 175 9.75 -17.37 5.42
CA LEU A 175 11.03 -17.29 4.73
C LEU A 175 10.88 -17.76 3.29
N MET A 176 11.47 -17.00 2.37
CA MET A 176 11.78 -17.45 1.02
C MET A 176 13.28 -17.44 0.80
N THR A 177 13.82 -18.51 0.23
CA THR A 177 15.22 -18.61 -0.16
C THR A 177 15.31 -18.84 -1.66
N LYS A 178 15.86 -17.87 -2.41
CA LYS A 178 16.11 -17.99 -3.85
C LYS A 178 17.54 -18.45 -4.07
N LYS A 179 17.71 -19.53 -4.83
CA LYS A 179 18.98 -20.16 -5.18
C LYS A 179 19.19 -20.19 -6.69
N LEU A 180 20.45 -20.07 -7.09
CA LEU A 180 20.87 -20.37 -8.45
C LEU A 180 20.90 -21.90 -8.68
N PRO A 181 21.02 -22.36 -9.95
CA PRO A 181 21.13 -23.79 -10.24
C PRO A 181 22.35 -24.48 -9.61
N SER A 182 23.35 -23.70 -9.17
CA SER A 182 24.53 -24.15 -8.43
C SER A 182 24.31 -24.29 -6.91
N ASP A 183 23.06 -24.18 -6.44
CA ASP A 183 22.68 -24.09 -5.02
C ASP A 183 23.21 -22.86 -4.26
N LYS A 184 23.92 -21.95 -4.92
CA LYS A 184 24.32 -20.67 -4.33
C LYS A 184 23.08 -19.84 -4.00
N VAL A 185 22.95 -19.42 -2.74
CA VAL A 185 21.89 -18.50 -2.30
C VAL A 185 22.09 -17.14 -2.95
N LYS A 186 21.05 -16.67 -3.64
CA LYS A 186 20.99 -15.38 -4.33
C LYS A 186 20.31 -14.31 -3.46
N GLU A 187 19.27 -14.71 -2.73
CA GLU A 187 18.44 -13.80 -1.95
C GLU A 187 17.66 -14.59 -0.89
N THR A 188 17.49 -13.99 0.29
CA THR A 188 16.56 -14.48 1.33
C THR A 188 15.59 -13.38 1.72
N ILE A 189 14.30 -13.70 1.82
CA ILE A 189 13.26 -12.77 2.25
C ILE A 189 12.58 -13.34 3.49
N LYS A 190 12.72 -12.66 4.62
CA LYS A 190 12.04 -13.00 5.88
C LYS A 190 10.82 -12.10 6.07
N ILE A 191 9.70 -12.68 6.49
CA ILE A 191 8.43 -11.96 6.61
C ILE A 191 7.83 -12.19 8.00
N GLU A 192 7.49 -11.11 8.70
CA GLU A 192 6.72 -11.13 9.93
C GLU A 192 5.28 -10.68 9.64
N HIS A 193 4.30 -11.32 10.27
CA HIS A 193 2.87 -11.11 10.01
C HIS A 193 2.11 -10.65 11.25
N ASN A 194 1.05 -9.87 11.05
CA ASN A 194 0.07 -9.59 12.12
C ASN A 194 -0.95 -10.74 12.29
N SER A 195 -1.93 -10.53 13.17
CA SER A 195 -3.03 -11.47 13.44
C SER A 195 -3.88 -11.75 12.19
N PHE A 196 -4.19 -10.73 11.40
CA PHE A 196 -4.94 -10.83 10.14
C PHE A 196 -4.15 -11.57 9.03
N GLY A 197 -2.84 -11.72 9.20
CA GLY A 197 -1.98 -12.42 8.25
C GLY A 197 -1.45 -11.52 7.15
N ASP A 198 -1.47 -10.20 7.35
CA ASP A 198 -0.76 -9.24 6.51
C ASP A 198 0.70 -9.11 6.99
N ALA A 199 1.62 -8.91 6.05
CA ALA A 199 3.03 -8.68 6.34
C ALA A 199 3.20 -7.33 7.05
N ILE A 200 3.87 -7.31 8.20
CA ILE A 200 4.20 -6.08 8.97
C ILE A 200 5.68 -5.72 8.90
N LYS A 201 6.51 -6.66 8.44
CA LYS A 201 7.94 -6.46 8.21
C LYS A 201 8.43 -7.43 7.17
N GLU A 202 9.23 -6.91 6.25
CA GLU A 202 9.97 -7.69 5.28
C GLU A 202 11.46 -7.35 5.37
N VAL A 203 12.29 -8.39 5.43
CA VAL A 203 13.76 -8.28 5.41
C VAL A 203 14.27 -9.06 4.22
N GLU A 204 14.68 -8.35 3.17
CA GLU A 204 15.33 -8.89 1.99
C GLU A 204 16.84 -8.78 2.16
N PHE A 205 17.56 -9.89 2.05
CA PHE A 205 19.02 -9.94 2.15
C PHE A 205 19.62 -10.56 0.89
N ASN A 206 20.58 -9.86 0.29
CA ASN A 206 21.37 -10.33 -0.83
C ASN A 206 22.81 -10.61 -0.37
N PRO A 207 23.22 -11.88 -0.20
CA PRO A 207 24.55 -12.23 0.33
C PRO A 207 25.70 -11.85 -0.61
N GLU A 208 25.46 -11.72 -1.92
CA GLU A 208 26.51 -11.36 -2.88
C GLU A 208 26.86 -9.87 -2.84
N LYS A 209 25.89 -9.02 -2.49
CA LYS A 209 26.08 -7.58 -2.36
C LYS A 209 26.25 -7.11 -0.92
N GLU A 210 26.07 -8.02 0.05
CA GLU A 210 25.93 -7.70 1.48
C GLU A 210 24.87 -6.60 1.72
N ASP A 211 23.82 -6.61 0.90
CA ASP A 211 22.76 -5.59 0.92
C ASP A 211 21.54 -6.12 1.67
N THR A 212 21.06 -5.34 2.65
CA THR A 212 19.84 -5.66 3.41
C THR A 212 18.83 -4.54 3.23
N ARG A 213 17.64 -4.91 2.75
CA ARG A 213 16.49 -4.02 2.62
C ARG A 213 15.47 -4.41 3.67
N VAL A 214 15.02 -3.43 4.45
CA VAL A 214 13.99 -3.61 5.46
C VAL A 214 12.85 -2.65 5.17
N VAL A 215 11.64 -3.18 5.14
CA VAL A 215 10.40 -2.42 5.00
C VAL A 215 9.46 -2.85 6.11
N TYR A 216 8.74 -1.89 6.67
CA TYR A 216 7.70 -2.15 7.67
C TYR A 216 6.34 -1.67 7.16
N TYR A 217 5.28 -2.28 7.67
CA TYR A 217 3.91 -1.96 7.29
C TYR A 217 3.00 -1.83 8.49
N GLU A 218 2.03 -0.93 8.38
CA GLU A 218 0.88 -0.82 9.28
C GLU A 218 -0.40 -0.66 8.47
N TYR A 219 -1.53 -1.03 9.05
CA TYR A 219 -2.78 -1.15 8.30
C TYR A 219 -3.95 -0.53 9.05
N GLU A 220 -4.86 0.07 8.29
CA GLU A 220 -6.23 0.38 8.74
C GLU A 220 -7.19 -0.59 8.06
N TYR A 221 -8.19 -1.05 8.80
CA TYR A 221 -9.17 -2.03 8.32
C TYR A 221 -10.58 -1.44 8.32
N ASP A 222 -11.40 -1.87 7.37
CA ASP A 222 -12.85 -1.62 7.40
C ASP A 222 -13.58 -2.60 8.34
N GLN A 223 -14.91 -2.47 8.44
CA GLN A 223 -15.73 -3.37 9.26
C GLN A 223 -15.71 -4.84 8.82
N ASN A 224 -15.22 -5.13 7.61
CA ASN A 224 -15.11 -6.47 7.05
C ASN A 224 -13.71 -7.05 7.22
N GLU A 225 -12.88 -6.42 8.06
CA GLU A 225 -11.49 -6.81 8.34
C GLU A 225 -10.60 -6.83 7.08
N ASN A 226 -10.96 -6.07 6.04
CA ASN A 226 -10.09 -5.84 4.89
C ASN A 226 -9.35 -4.53 5.08
N TRP A 227 -8.05 -4.52 4.81
CA TRP A 227 -7.30 -3.28 4.93
C TRP A 227 -7.69 -2.28 3.83
N ILE A 228 -7.93 -1.05 4.24
CA ILE A 228 -8.29 0.10 3.39
C ILE A 228 -7.15 1.10 3.27
N ARG A 229 -6.20 1.09 4.20
CA ARG A 229 -4.93 1.81 4.10
C ARG A 229 -3.77 0.93 4.54
N GLN A 230 -2.66 1.00 3.81
CA GLN A 230 -1.39 0.39 4.19
C GLN A 230 -0.32 1.49 4.23
N TYR A 231 0.22 1.75 5.42
CA TYR A 231 1.33 2.65 5.64
C TYR A 231 2.64 1.91 5.44
N ARG A 232 3.54 2.47 4.64
CA ARG A 232 4.85 1.88 4.33
C ARG A 232 5.96 2.70 4.95
N TYR A 233 6.80 2.03 5.75
CA TYR A 233 7.94 2.65 6.40
C TYR A 233 9.24 2.06 5.87
N ASN A 234 10.26 2.90 5.76
CA ASN A 234 11.59 2.46 5.42
C ASN A 234 12.28 1.76 6.61
N LYS A 235 13.52 1.30 6.42
CA LYS A 235 14.31 0.62 7.45
C LYS A 235 14.52 1.44 8.73
N ASP A 236 14.50 2.76 8.62
CA ASP A 236 14.68 3.72 9.71
C ASP A 236 13.34 4.13 10.32
N ARG A 237 12.26 3.38 10.03
CA ARG A 237 10.90 3.58 10.52
C ARG A 237 10.27 4.93 10.16
N ILE A 238 10.81 5.63 9.18
CA ILE A 238 10.22 6.84 8.62
C ILE A 238 9.12 6.41 7.64
N LEU A 239 7.93 7.01 7.78
CA LEU A 239 6.82 6.80 6.86
C LEU A 239 7.17 7.39 5.49
N VAL A 240 7.10 6.57 4.44
CA VAL A 240 7.52 6.96 3.07
C VAL A 240 6.42 6.82 2.03
N GLY A 241 5.25 6.29 2.40
CA GLY A 241 4.14 6.14 1.47
C GLY A 241 2.91 5.54 2.12
N VAL A 242 1.76 5.74 1.49
CA VAL A 242 0.50 5.10 1.85
C VAL A 242 -0.17 4.54 0.60
N ASN A 243 -0.62 3.29 0.69
CA ASN A 243 -1.53 2.72 -0.29
C ASN A 243 -2.95 2.85 0.24
N VAL A 244 -3.87 3.35 -0.58
CA VAL A 244 -5.29 3.50 -0.23
C VAL A 244 -6.12 2.57 -1.10
N ARG A 245 -7.11 1.91 -0.52
CA ARG A 245 -8.03 0.99 -1.21
C ARG A 245 -9.48 1.43 -1.07
N HIS A 246 -10.15 1.50 -2.21
CA HIS A 246 -11.59 1.63 -2.33
C HIS A 246 -12.17 0.26 -2.68
N ILE A 247 -12.83 -0.39 -1.71
CA ILE A 247 -13.30 -1.78 -1.82
C ILE A 247 -14.81 -1.78 -2.02
N THR A 248 -15.27 -2.28 -3.17
CA THR A 248 -16.68 -2.51 -3.44
C THR A 248 -17.04 -3.95 -3.10
N TYR A 249 -18.08 -4.13 -2.28
CA TYR A 249 -18.58 -5.44 -1.85
C TYR A 249 -19.86 -5.83 -2.58
N SER A 250 -20.12 -7.13 -2.72
CA SER A 250 -21.27 -7.66 -3.47
C SER A 250 -22.63 -7.40 -2.81
N ASP A 251 -22.64 -7.19 -1.50
CA ASP A 251 -23.79 -6.87 -0.68
C ASP A 251 -23.95 -5.36 -0.42
N GLU A 252 -23.08 -4.54 -1.03
CA GLU A 252 -23.11 -3.08 -0.98
C GLU A 252 -24.33 -2.56 -1.78
N ASN A 253 -25.51 -2.67 -1.18
CA ASN A 253 -26.78 -2.17 -1.71
C ASN A 253 -27.21 -0.88 -1.00
N LYS A 254 -26.23 -0.05 -0.60
CA LYS A 254 -26.52 1.20 0.08
C LYS A 254 -27.25 2.13 -0.90
N LYS A 255 -28.52 2.42 -0.62
CA LYS A 255 -29.22 3.51 -1.31
C LYS A 255 -28.55 4.81 -0.97
N MET A 256 -28.14 5.53 -2.00
CA MET A 256 -27.51 6.83 -1.86
C MET A 256 -28.49 7.86 -1.33
N THR A 257 -27.98 8.75 -0.47
CA THR A 257 -28.72 9.85 0.13
C THR A 257 -28.01 11.17 -0.16
N GLU A 258 -28.71 12.30 0.01
CA GLU A 258 -28.09 13.63 -0.11
C GLU A 258 -26.89 13.78 0.82
N SER A 259 -26.95 13.24 2.05
CA SER A 259 -25.83 13.28 3.00
C SER A 259 -24.58 12.55 2.50
N ASP A 260 -24.71 11.61 1.58
CA ASP A 260 -23.57 10.94 0.95
C ASP A 260 -22.88 11.83 -0.09
N ILE A 261 -23.56 12.85 -0.64
CA ILE A 261 -23.01 13.78 -1.63
C ILE A 261 -22.33 14.96 -0.96
N LEU A 262 -22.81 15.39 0.21
CA LEU A 262 -22.29 16.54 0.93
C LEU A 262 -20.78 16.44 1.21
N GLY A 263 -20.12 17.59 1.28
CA GLY A 263 -18.71 17.73 1.59
C GLY A 263 -17.83 17.89 0.36
N GLU A 264 -16.53 17.79 0.60
CA GLU A 264 -15.49 17.97 -0.41
C GLU A 264 -15.09 16.64 -1.05
N TRP A 265 -15.02 16.66 -2.38
CA TRP A 265 -14.79 15.50 -3.21
C TRP A 265 -13.77 15.84 -4.28
N PHE A 266 -12.72 15.04 -4.41
CA PHE A 266 -11.64 15.27 -5.37
C PHE A 266 -11.70 14.26 -6.49
N ILE A 267 -11.38 14.68 -7.72
CA ILE A 267 -11.23 13.76 -8.85
C ILE A 267 -10.07 12.82 -8.55
N LEU A 268 -10.33 11.52 -8.62
CA LEU A 268 -9.31 10.50 -8.39
C LEU A 268 -8.13 10.72 -9.35
N GLY A 269 -6.94 10.90 -8.78
CA GLY A 269 -5.70 11.15 -9.52
C GLY A 269 -5.44 12.62 -9.91
N LYS A 270 -6.22 13.57 -9.38
CA LYS A 270 -5.94 15.01 -9.50
C LYS A 270 -5.53 15.63 -8.18
N GLU A 271 -4.58 16.54 -8.15
CA GLU A 271 -4.13 17.19 -6.91
C GLU A 271 -5.25 18.00 -6.25
N ASN A 272 -5.87 18.91 -7.00
CA ASN A 272 -6.78 19.92 -6.46
C ASN A 272 -8.14 19.98 -7.18
N ASP A 273 -8.32 19.25 -8.30
CA ASP A 273 -9.57 19.29 -9.04
C ASP A 273 -10.64 18.47 -8.32
N GLY A 274 -11.79 19.08 -8.08
CA GLY A 274 -12.86 18.47 -7.30
C GLY A 274 -14.11 19.34 -7.19
N PHE A 275 -15.05 18.92 -6.36
CA PHE A 275 -16.29 19.61 -6.07
C PHE A 275 -16.55 19.66 -4.57
N THR A 276 -17.10 20.79 -4.10
CA THR A 276 -17.62 20.91 -2.74
C THR A 276 -19.13 21.09 -2.80
N PHE A 277 -19.89 20.12 -2.26
CA PHE A 277 -21.35 20.14 -2.20
C PHE A 277 -21.82 20.54 -0.81
N ASN A 278 -22.56 21.65 -0.71
CA ASN A 278 -23.00 22.22 0.58
C ASN A 278 -24.47 21.93 0.87
N GLU A 279 -24.83 21.97 2.16
CA GLU A 279 -26.21 21.75 2.65
C GLU A 279 -27.23 22.75 2.09
N ASN A 280 -26.80 23.97 1.76
CA ASN A 280 -27.64 24.99 1.12
C ASN A 280 -27.81 24.76 -0.40
N HIS A 281 -27.44 23.58 -0.90
CA HIS A 281 -27.59 23.18 -2.30
C HIS A 281 -26.73 23.99 -3.28
N THR A 282 -25.64 24.61 -2.81
CA THR A 282 -24.64 25.24 -3.67
C THR A 282 -23.43 24.33 -3.87
N PHE A 283 -22.79 24.42 -5.04
CA PHE A 283 -21.53 23.74 -5.28
C PHE A 283 -20.43 24.66 -5.82
N TYR A 284 -19.19 24.25 -5.56
CA TYR A 284 -17.95 24.94 -5.91
C TYR A 284 -16.98 23.94 -6.55
N LEU A 285 -16.02 24.42 -7.34
CA LEU A 285 -14.81 23.65 -7.63
C LEU A 285 -13.97 23.62 -6.36
N ALA A 286 -13.34 22.48 -6.06
CA ALA A 286 -12.38 22.38 -4.97
C ALA A 286 -11.30 23.47 -5.10
N ASP A 287 -10.87 24.02 -3.96
CA ASP A 287 -9.97 25.18 -3.83
C ASP A 287 -10.45 26.55 -4.33
N LYS A 288 -11.66 26.68 -4.87
CA LYS A 288 -12.20 27.98 -5.34
C LYS A 288 -13.36 28.48 -4.48
N SER A 289 -13.30 29.77 -4.13
CA SER A 289 -14.35 30.47 -3.36
C SER A 289 -15.52 30.95 -4.22
N GLU A 290 -15.41 30.90 -5.55
CA GLU A 290 -16.46 31.33 -6.45
C GLU A 290 -17.51 30.24 -6.62
N LYS A 291 -18.76 30.58 -6.28
CA LYS A 291 -19.92 29.71 -6.47
C LYS A 291 -20.11 29.42 -7.95
N LEU A 292 -20.13 28.15 -8.31
CA LEU A 292 -20.39 27.73 -9.70
C LEU A 292 -21.88 27.58 -9.99
N GLY A 293 -22.64 27.13 -8.99
CA GLY A 293 -24.00 26.72 -9.27
C GLY A 293 -24.80 26.22 -8.08
N SER A 294 -25.93 25.60 -8.40
CA SER A 294 -26.74 24.82 -7.46
C SER A 294 -26.78 23.35 -7.87
N TRP A 295 -26.95 22.47 -6.89
CA TRP A 295 -27.09 21.03 -7.12
C TRP A 295 -28.39 20.51 -6.50
N SER A 296 -28.91 19.41 -7.02
CA SER A 296 -30.03 18.67 -6.42
C SER A 296 -29.89 17.18 -6.72
N PHE A 297 -30.46 16.32 -5.86
CA PHE A 297 -30.34 14.87 -5.99
C PHE A 297 -31.70 14.17 -5.89
N ASP A 298 -32.08 13.44 -6.94
CA ASP A 298 -33.23 12.54 -6.91
C ASP A 298 -32.81 11.16 -6.39
N ALA A 299 -32.97 10.91 -5.10
CA ALA A 299 -32.62 9.64 -4.46
C ALA A 299 -33.39 8.42 -4.98
N LYS A 300 -34.55 8.61 -5.64
CA LYS A 300 -35.30 7.48 -6.23
C LYS A 300 -34.70 7.04 -7.55
N LYS A 301 -34.18 8.00 -8.33
CA LYS A 301 -33.54 7.74 -9.62
C LYS A 301 -32.02 7.61 -9.52
N SER A 302 -31.44 8.01 -8.39
CA SER A 302 -29.99 8.15 -8.23
C SER A 302 -29.38 9.14 -9.24
N VAL A 303 -30.05 10.28 -9.45
CA VAL A 303 -29.60 11.31 -10.41
C VAL A 303 -29.21 12.57 -9.67
N LEU A 304 -27.99 13.06 -9.95
CA LEU A 304 -27.48 14.36 -9.50
C LEU A 304 -27.61 15.36 -10.65
N THR A 305 -28.25 16.49 -10.38
CA THR A 305 -28.41 17.60 -11.33
C THR A 305 -27.57 18.78 -10.87
N LEU A 306 -26.72 19.31 -11.75
CA LEU A 306 -25.91 20.51 -11.53
C LEU A 306 -26.39 21.64 -12.46
N ILE A 307 -26.59 22.83 -11.92
CA ILE A 307 -27.04 24.02 -12.65
C ILE A 307 -26.00 25.13 -12.49
N GLU A 308 -25.33 25.51 -13.58
CA GLU A 308 -24.34 26.60 -13.61
C GLU A 308 -25.00 27.99 -13.57
N MET A 309 -24.37 28.96 -12.89
CA MET A 309 -24.88 30.33 -12.74
C MET A 309 -24.50 31.31 -13.88
N ASP A 310 -23.77 30.86 -14.90
CA ASP A 310 -23.07 31.72 -15.87
C ASP A 310 -23.95 32.32 -17.00
N GLY A 311 -25.08 32.93 -16.66
CA GLY A 311 -25.92 33.74 -17.57
C GLY A 311 -26.65 32.97 -18.69
N ASN A 312 -26.23 31.75 -18.98
CA ASN A 312 -26.94 30.71 -19.72
C ASN A 312 -27.01 29.51 -18.80
N GLU A 313 -28.12 29.31 -18.10
CA GLU A 313 -28.34 28.17 -17.20
C GLU A 313 -28.08 26.86 -17.97
N ARG A 314 -26.92 26.25 -17.74
CA ARG A 314 -26.59 24.93 -18.25
C ARG A 314 -26.91 23.92 -17.16
N GLU A 315 -27.84 23.05 -17.47
CA GLU A 315 -28.22 21.93 -16.64
C GLU A 315 -27.45 20.68 -17.09
N MET A 316 -26.84 19.99 -16.12
CA MET A 316 -26.13 18.74 -16.34
C MET A 316 -26.66 17.68 -15.38
N GLU A 317 -27.20 16.60 -15.93
CA GLU A 317 -27.63 15.44 -15.16
C GLU A 317 -26.58 14.33 -15.23
N PHE A 318 -26.36 13.68 -14.08
CA PHE A 318 -25.47 12.54 -13.94
C PHE A 318 -26.16 11.43 -13.16
N ASN A 319 -26.05 10.20 -13.66
CA ASN A 319 -26.27 9.01 -12.85
C ASN A 319 -25.17 8.98 -11.76
N CYS A 320 -25.60 8.85 -10.51
CA CYS A 320 -24.76 9.05 -9.34
C CYS A 320 -24.81 7.82 -8.44
N GLU A 321 -23.65 7.24 -8.13
CA GLU A 321 -23.53 6.08 -7.24
C GLU A 321 -22.40 6.26 -6.22
N LEU A 322 -22.56 5.71 -5.02
CA LEU A 322 -21.48 5.56 -4.05
C LEU A 322 -21.05 4.09 -4.03
N LYS A 323 -19.83 3.79 -4.46
CA LYS A 323 -19.27 2.43 -4.49
C LYS A 323 -17.86 2.40 -3.96
N GLY A 324 -17.62 1.58 -2.93
CA GLY A 324 -16.31 1.46 -2.28
C GLY A 324 -15.80 2.79 -1.71
N GLY A 325 -16.72 3.65 -1.27
CA GLY A 325 -16.41 5.00 -0.77
C GLY A 325 -16.10 6.03 -1.85
N LEU A 326 -16.20 5.68 -3.14
CA LEU A 326 -16.06 6.63 -4.25
C LEU A 326 -17.43 7.10 -4.73
N LEU A 327 -17.57 8.41 -4.89
CA LEU A 327 -18.70 9.04 -5.54
C LEU A 327 -18.46 8.99 -7.06
N ARG A 328 -19.34 8.33 -7.80
CA ARG A 328 -19.16 8.08 -9.23
C ARG A 328 -20.26 8.77 -10.03
N PHE A 329 -19.86 9.58 -11.01
CA PHE A 329 -20.76 10.23 -11.95
C PHE A 329 -20.61 9.58 -13.33
N SER A 330 -21.74 9.25 -13.93
CA SER A 330 -21.82 8.69 -15.28
C SER A 330 -22.97 9.33 -16.04
N LYS A 331 -22.89 9.31 -17.38
CA LYS A 331 -23.98 9.70 -18.26
C LYS A 331 -24.39 8.50 -19.09
N ASP A 332 -25.68 8.43 -19.41
CA ASP A 332 -26.17 7.47 -20.38
C ASP A 332 -25.42 7.69 -21.72
N ASP A 333 -25.05 6.59 -22.37
CA ASP A 333 -24.26 6.55 -23.62
C ASP A 333 -22.78 6.99 -23.52
N GLU A 334 -22.25 7.29 -22.32
CA GLU A 334 -20.82 7.52 -22.10
C GLU A 334 -20.16 6.35 -21.34
N GLU A 335 -19.06 5.82 -21.89
CA GLU A 335 -18.26 4.78 -21.19
C GLU A 335 -17.45 5.34 -20.01
N LYS A 336 -17.23 6.66 -19.98
CA LYS A 336 -16.39 7.31 -18.98
C LYS A 336 -17.17 7.58 -17.71
N VAL A 337 -16.68 7.02 -16.61
CA VAL A 337 -17.18 7.28 -15.26
C VAL A 337 -16.19 8.18 -14.53
N LEU A 338 -16.63 9.37 -14.14
CA LEU A 338 -15.87 10.24 -13.26
C LEU A 338 -15.91 9.66 -11.85
N LYS A 339 -14.74 9.46 -11.24
CA LYS A 339 -14.61 8.92 -9.88
C LYS A 339 -14.10 10.02 -8.96
N LEU A 340 -14.84 10.27 -7.90
CA LEU A 340 -14.52 11.25 -6.90
C LEU A 340 -14.22 10.54 -5.57
N GLU A 341 -13.17 10.96 -4.89
CA GLU A 341 -12.74 10.45 -3.59
C GLU A 341 -12.82 11.54 -2.52
N ARG A 342 -13.06 11.12 -1.28
CA ARG A 342 -12.81 11.99 -0.12
C ARG A 342 -11.37 11.82 0.32
N ARG A 343 -10.70 12.94 0.57
CA ARG A 343 -9.31 12.95 1.02
C ARG A 343 -9.22 13.32 2.48
N SER A 344 -8.25 12.72 3.15
CA SER A 344 -7.76 13.20 4.43
C SER A 344 -6.37 13.75 4.16
N ALA A 345 -6.19 15.07 4.30
CA ALA A 345 -4.85 15.67 4.21
C ALA A 345 -3.96 15.20 5.37
N PHE A 346 -4.58 14.85 6.50
CA PHE A 346 -3.92 14.38 7.69
C PHE A 346 -4.22 12.92 7.97
N ILE A 347 -3.21 12.21 8.46
CA ILE A 347 -3.37 10.89 9.05
C ILE A 347 -4.02 11.10 10.43
N GLU A 348 -5.04 10.32 10.79
CA GLU A 348 -5.73 10.48 12.08
C GLU A 348 -4.73 10.51 13.25
N ASP A 349 -4.97 11.33 14.26
CA ASP A 349 -4.03 11.59 15.36
C ASP A 349 -3.50 10.31 16.02
N LYS A 350 -4.36 9.29 16.21
CA LYS A 350 -3.96 8.00 16.79
C LYS A 350 -2.91 7.26 15.95
N TYR A 351 -2.95 7.43 14.63
CA TYR A 351 -1.96 6.85 13.72
C TYR A 351 -0.77 7.78 13.57
N THR A 352 -0.97 9.09 13.53
CA THR A 352 0.13 10.09 13.53
C THR A 352 1.03 9.93 14.76
N ILE A 353 0.45 9.73 15.95
CA ILE A 353 1.16 9.42 17.19
C ILE A 353 1.97 8.12 17.05
N LYS A 354 1.33 7.01 16.68
CA LYS A 354 2.01 5.71 16.49
C LYS A 354 3.10 5.75 15.42
N VAL A 355 2.89 6.50 14.34
CA VAL A 355 3.85 6.70 13.25
C VAL A 355 5.06 7.46 13.77
N ALA A 356 4.82 8.58 14.45
CA ALA A 356 5.88 9.42 14.96
C ALA A 356 6.69 8.67 16.02
N GLU A 357 6.07 8.00 17.00
CA GLU A 357 6.74 7.12 17.98
C GLU A 357 7.67 6.10 17.30
N LYS A 358 7.19 5.41 16.26
CA LYS A 358 7.99 4.38 15.55
C LYS A 358 9.23 4.97 14.89
N ALA A 359 9.16 6.19 14.39
CA ALA A 359 10.30 6.88 13.78
C ALA A 359 11.43 7.17 14.79
N PHE A 360 11.18 7.09 16.10
CA PHE A 360 12.22 7.22 17.13
C PHE A 360 12.84 5.90 17.53
N LEU A 361 12.11 4.78 17.42
CA LEU A 361 12.55 3.49 17.94
C LEU A 361 13.86 3.02 17.30
N GLY A 362 14.78 2.53 18.14
CA GLY A 362 16.09 2.02 17.72
C GLY A 362 17.25 2.88 18.21
N LYS A 363 18.46 2.53 17.73
CA LYS A 363 19.72 3.17 18.13
C LYS A 363 20.07 4.34 17.22
N TRP A 364 20.44 5.44 17.85
CA TRP A 364 20.85 6.68 17.22
C TRP A 364 22.23 7.09 17.68
N LYS A 365 23.02 7.66 16.78
CA LYS A 365 24.32 8.26 17.07
C LYS A 365 24.15 9.76 17.18
N VAL A 366 24.77 10.36 18.19
CA VAL A 366 24.89 11.82 18.28
C VAL A 366 25.87 12.31 17.21
N VAL A 367 25.41 13.21 16.34
CA VAL A 367 26.18 13.70 15.17
C VAL A 367 27.30 14.68 15.58
N LYS A 368 27.04 15.52 16.59
CA LYS A 368 27.98 16.54 17.07
C LYS A 368 28.21 16.37 18.57
N GLY A 369 29.46 16.20 18.98
CA GLY A 369 29.86 16.06 20.38
C GLY A 369 30.65 14.79 20.67
N GLU A 370 30.60 14.32 21.92
CA GLU A 370 31.20 13.05 22.35
C GLU A 370 30.53 11.85 21.65
N GLU A 371 31.27 10.75 21.47
CA GLU A 371 30.70 9.50 20.95
C GLU A 371 29.67 8.94 21.93
N LYS A 372 28.42 9.31 21.66
CA LYS A 372 27.23 8.92 22.40
C LYS A 372 26.23 8.28 21.47
N THR A 373 25.56 7.27 21.99
CA THR A 373 24.42 6.63 21.33
C THR A 373 23.21 6.69 22.23
N ILE A 374 22.04 6.85 21.61
CA ILE A 374 20.76 6.92 22.30
C ILE A 374 19.87 5.84 21.67
N GLU A 375 19.37 4.92 22.48
CA GLU A 375 18.43 3.89 22.05
C GLU A 375 17.04 4.19 22.61
N PHE A 376 16.06 4.41 21.73
CA PHE A 376 14.66 4.53 22.11
C PHE A 376 13.98 3.16 22.03
N LEU A 377 13.37 2.75 23.13
CA LEU A 377 12.71 1.45 23.27
C LEU A 377 11.17 1.60 23.25
N PRO A 378 10.42 0.55 22.84
CA PRO A 378 8.96 0.60 22.69
C PRO A 378 8.17 0.84 23.98
N ASP A 379 8.79 0.66 25.14
CA ASP A 379 8.22 0.84 26.48
C ASP A 379 8.47 2.25 27.05
N HIS A 380 8.79 3.22 26.19
CA HIS A 380 9.14 4.60 26.55
C HIS A 380 10.42 4.71 27.37
N GLU A 381 11.29 3.70 27.30
CA GLU A 381 12.63 3.74 27.89
C GLU A 381 13.66 4.26 26.89
N LEU A 382 14.67 4.95 27.41
CA LEU A 382 15.77 5.51 26.65
C LEU A 382 17.09 5.07 27.28
N ILE A 383 17.98 4.46 26.50
CA ILE A 383 19.32 4.06 26.94
C ILE A 383 20.36 4.97 26.30
N ILE A 384 21.11 5.71 27.11
CA ILE A 384 22.21 6.56 26.66
C ILE A 384 23.52 5.84 26.97
N THR A 385 24.31 5.57 25.93
CA THR A 385 25.64 4.96 26.07
C THR A 385 26.72 5.93 25.59
N SER A 386 27.69 6.22 26.46
CA SER A 386 28.89 6.99 26.13
C SER A 386 30.11 6.07 26.13
N ALA A 387 31.15 6.37 25.34
CA ALA A 387 32.32 5.51 25.18
C ALA A 387 33.05 5.10 26.49
N ASN A 388 32.92 5.87 27.58
CA ASN A 388 33.64 5.65 28.85
C ASN A 388 32.72 5.62 30.09
N ASP A 389 31.39 5.63 29.93
CA ASP A 389 30.45 5.66 31.05
C ASP A 389 29.54 4.43 31.04
N GLU A 390 29.02 4.05 32.22
CA GLU A 390 27.96 3.04 32.29
C GLU A 390 26.70 3.52 31.55
N PRO A 391 25.97 2.63 30.84
CA PRO A 391 24.73 2.99 30.18
C PRO A 391 23.72 3.62 31.14
N GLN A 392 23.24 4.80 30.79
CA GLN A 392 22.25 5.52 31.59
C GLN A 392 20.86 5.23 31.07
N LYS A 393 19.94 4.89 31.97
CA LYS A 393 18.54 4.68 31.66
C LYS A 393 17.72 5.92 32.01
N ALA A 394 16.92 6.37 31.06
CA ALA A 394 15.94 7.43 31.18
C ALA A 394 14.60 6.97 30.58
N TYR A 395 13.59 7.83 30.64
CA TYR A 395 12.31 7.63 29.98
C TYR A 395 12.04 8.79 29.02
N TRP A 396 11.21 8.54 28.02
CA TRP A 396 10.83 9.54 27.04
C TRP A 396 9.32 9.60 26.86
N ASP A 397 8.85 10.74 26.37
CA ASP A 397 7.46 10.97 26.01
C ASP A 397 7.41 12.08 24.96
N PHE A 398 6.33 12.17 24.19
CA PHE A 398 6.16 13.20 23.17
C PHE A 398 4.81 13.88 23.31
N ASP A 399 4.83 15.21 23.25
CA ASP A 399 3.67 15.99 22.89
C ASP A 399 3.71 16.24 21.37
N PHE A 400 3.08 15.34 20.62
CA PHE A 400 3.06 15.38 19.15
C PHE A 400 2.31 16.59 18.58
N GLU A 401 1.31 17.10 19.30
CA GLU A 401 0.55 18.27 18.86
C GLU A 401 1.45 19.51 18.82
N LYS A 402 2.30 19.64 19.86
CA LYS A 402 3.26 20.72 20.03
C LYS A 402 4.65 20.42 19.48
N ALA A 403 4.88 19.21 18.98
CA ALA A 403 6.18 18.71 18.54
C ALA A 403 7.27 18.81 19.63
N LEU A 404 6.93 18.46 20.88
CA LEU A 404 7.84 18.48 22.01
C LEU A 404 8.24 17.07 22.42
N PHE A 405 9.52 16.91 22.73
CA PHE A 405 10.10 15.72 23.32
C PHE A 405 10.39 15.98 24.79
N HIS A 406 9.89 15.10 25.64
CA HIS A 406 10.12 15.16 27.08
C HIS A 406 11.05 14.02 27.47
N MET A 407 12.19 14.37 28.05
CA MET A 407 13.09 13.38 28.67
C MET A 407 12.86 13.39 30.17
N LYS A 408 12.61 12.21 30.74
CA LYS A 408 12.28 12.01 32.17
C LYS A 408 13.32 11.09 32.82
N LYS A 409 13.56 11.26 34.12
CA LYS A 409 14.34 10.30 34.94
C LYS A 409 13.50 9.88 36.13
N GLY A 410 12.96 8.67 36.07
CA GLY A 410 11.91 8.24 36.99
C GLY A 410 10.62 9.04 36.75
N SER A 411 10.05 9.62 37.81
CA SER A 411 8.86 10.48 37.73
C SER A 411 9.15 11.96 37.48
N GLU A 412 10.42 12.36 37.45
CA GLU A 412 10.81 13.76 37.25
C GLU A 412 11.06 14.05 35.77
N GLU A 413 10.42 15.11 35.26
CA GLU A 413 10.68 15.66 33.93
C GLU A 413 11.99 16.46 33.97
N LEU A 414 12.98 16.02 33.19
CA LEU A 414 14.30 16.63 33.20
C LEU A 414 14.38 17.79 32.22
N ASN A 415 13.90 17.59 30.99
CA ASN A 415 14.00 18.57 29.93
C ASN A 415 12.88 18.37 28.89
N GLU A 416 12.49 19.48 28.27
CA GLU A 416 11.56 19.56 27.15
C GLU A 416 12.31 20.15 25.94
N TYR A 417 12.15 19.52 24.77
CA TYR A 417 12.82 19.94 23.54
C TYR A 417 11.86 19.90 22.36
N PRO A 418 11.65 21.01 21.63
CA PRO A 418 11.11 20.93 20.28
C PRO A 418 11.94 19.96 19.42
N TYR A 419 11.29 19.07 18.68
CA TYR A 419 11.98 18.08 17.83
C TYR A 419 11.50 18.12 16.37
N PHE A 420 12.38 17.75 15.45
CA PHE A 420 12.13 17.77 14.01
C PHE A 420 12.87 16.63 13.31
N PHE A 421 12.20 15.94 12.38
CA PHE A 421 12.86 15.03 11.44
C PHE A 421 13.27 15.80 10.19
N GLU A 422 14.57 15.88 9.93
CA GLU A 422 15.12 16.59 8.77
C GLU A 422 16.18 15.74 8.08
N LYS A 423 15.99 15.44 6.79
CA LYS A 423 16.98 14.71 5.96
C LYS A 423 17.43 13.37 6.57
N GLY A 424 16.52 12.65 7.21
CA GLY A 424 16.81 11.37 7.87
C GLY A 424 17.54 11.50 9.22
N GLN A 425 17.66 12.72 9.75
CA GLN A 425 18.18 13.00 11.09
C GLN A 425 17.04 13.44 12.00
N LEU A 426 17.17 13.12 13.28
CA LEU A 426 16.29 13.63 14.32
C LEU A 426 17.01 14.76 15.06
N LYS A 427 16.43 15.96 15.03
CA LYS A 427 17.01 17.17 15.60
C LYS A 427 16.16 17.67 16.75
N PHE A 428 16.81 18.10 17.82
CA PHE A 428 16.20 18.71 18.98
C PHE A 428 16.72 20.12 19.15
N TYR A 429 15.84 20.99 19.63
CA TYR A 429 16.09 22.41 19.79
C TYR A 429 15.76 22.85 21.21
N ASN A 430 16.30 23.98 21.66
CA ASN A 430 15.85 24.63 22.88
C ASN A 430 14.60 25.49 22.61
N HIS A 431 14.05 26.14 23.65
CA HIS A 431 12.89 27.03 23.53
C HIS A 431 13.16 28.30 22.71
N TYR A 432 14.43 28.59 22.38
CA TYR A 432 14.82 29.65 21.44
C TYR A 432 14.98 29.15 20.00
N LEU A 433 14.64 27.89 19.72
CA LEU A 433 14.80 27.22 18.42
C LEU A 433 16.27 27.13 17.95
N GLU A 434 17.21 27.07 18.88
CA GLU A 434 18.60 26.75 18.58
C GLU A 434 18.82 25.23 18.66
N GLU A 435 19.48 24.64 17.64
CA GLU A 435 19.78 23.20 17.58
C GLU A 435 20.68 22.80 18.76
N VAL A 436 20.20 21.90 19.62
CA VAL A 436 20.94 21.41 20.80
C VAL A 436 21.42 19.97 20.65
N LEU A 437 20.72 19.15 19.87
CA LEU A 437 21.09 17.75 19.66
C LEU A 437 20.64 17.30 18.27
N THR A 438 21.54 16.62 17.56
CA THR A 438 21.23 16.00 16.27
C THR A 438 21.61 14.53 16.34
N LEU A 439 20.66 13.68 15.96
CA LEU A 439 20.74 12.24 15.98
C LEU A 439 20.66 11.68 14.56
N GLU A 440 21.57 10.77 14.25
CA GLU A 440 21.55 9.97 13.02
C GLU A 440 21.25 8.51 13.36
N PRO A 441 20.40 7.82 12.57
CA PRO A 441 20.11 6.43 12.82
C PRO A 441 21.38 5.60 12.64
N ILE A 442 21.70 4.75 13.63
CA ILE A 442 22.77 3.77 13.48
C ILE A 442 22.21 2.69 12.58
N LYS A 443 22.72 2.64 11.35
CA LYS A 443 22.46 1.51 10.45
C LYS A 443 22.77 0.24 11.23
N ALA A 444 21.76 -0.59 11.47
CA ALA A 444 21.98 -1.90 12.04
C ALA A 444 22.92 -2.65 11.09
N THR A 445 24.19 -2.76 11.47
CA THR A 445 25.09 -3.79 10.95
C THR A 445 24.53 -5.10 11.48
N LEU A 446 23.74 -5.78 10.65
CA LEU A 446 23.40 -7.18 10.85
C LEU A 446 24.61 -8.04 10.49
#